data_AF-A0A542MA34-F1
#
_entry.id   AF-A0A542MA34-F1
#
_cell.length_a   1.000
_cell.length_b   1.000
_cell.length_c   1.000
_cell.angle_alpha   90.00
_cell.angle_beta   90.00
_cell.angle_gamma   90.00
#
_symmetry.space_group_name_H-M   'P 1'
#
loop_
_entity.id
_entity.type
_entity.pdbx_description
1 polymer ?
#
loop_
_entity_poly.entity_id
_entity_poly.type
_entity_poly.pdbx_seq_one_letter_code
_entity_poly.pdbx_strand_id
1 'polypeptide(L)'
;MSKRIYPLQIENVGEDIYTLMSRGHHDPEAFMRQVRADGYEWPLGMPKHIWLRCIPPPDGYVTWYVEATEGARGAFPATQCWESQGSETYEAIMAATQPKEPPHA
;
A
#
# COMPACT_ATOMS: atom_id res chain seq x y z
N MET A 1 -20.08 -16.00 1.96
CA MET A 1 -19.37 -15.19 2.97
C MET A 1 -19.48 -13.74 2.55
N SER A 2 -19.97 -12.86 3.43
CA SER A 2 -20.03 -11.42 3.15
C SER A 2 -18.60 -10.89 3.00
N LYS A 3 -18.26 -10.26 1.87
CA LYS A 3 -16.96 -9.61 1.68
C LYS A 3 -16.84 -8.54 2.77
N ARG A 4 -15.85 -8.67 3.66
CA ARG A 4 -15.61 -7.62 4.67
C ARG A 4 -15.29 -6.34 3.93
N ILE A 5 -16.05 -5.29 4.23
CA ILE A 5 -15.77 -3.95 3.71
C ILE A 5 -14.73 -3.35 4.65
N TYR A 6 -13.56 -3.06 4.09
CA TYR A 6 -12.52 -2.35 4.81
C TYR A 6 -12.57 -0.88 4.39
N PRO A 7 -12.61 0.09 5.33
CA PRO A 7 -12.47 1.49 4.98
C PRO A 7 -11.07 1.75 4.44
N LEU A 8 -10.94 2.69 3.51
CA LEU A 8 -9.64 3.19 3.08
C LEU A 8 -9.09 4.08 4.21
N GLN A 9 -8.18 3.51 4.99
CA GLN A 9 -7.49 4.18 6.09
C GLN A 9 -6.00 3.85 5.98
N ILE A 10 -5.17 4.88 5.87
CA ILE A 10 -3.71 4.71 5.77
C ILE A 10 -3.12 4.58 7.17
N GLU A 11 -2.27 3.58 7.34
CA GLU A 11 -1.50 3.32 8.54
C GLU A 11 -0.01 3.27 8.17
N ASN A 12 0.84 4.00 8.91
CA ASN A 12 2.29 3.80 8.84
C ASN A 12 2.66 2.60 9.72
N VAL A 13 3.19 1.55 9.10
CA VAL A 13 3.41 0.25 9.75
C VAL A 13 4.85 -0.22 9.73
N GLY A 14 5.76 0.56 9.16
CA GLY A 14 7.17 0.18 9.12
C GLY A 14 8.06 0.93 10.10
N GLU A 15 7.48 1.74 10.99
CA GLU A 15 8.23 2.56 11.97
C GLU A 15 9.32 3.40 11.27
N ASP A 16 10.59 2.97 11.33
CA ASP A 16 11.75 3.57 10.65
C ASP A 16 11.84 3.22 9.16
N ILE A 17 11.15 2.16 8.73
CA ILE A 17 11.03 1.74 7.34
C ILE A 17 9.74 2.37 6.81
N TYR A 18 9.85 3.34 5.89
CA TYR A 18 8.71 4.05 5.31
C TYR A 18 7.75 3.12 4.54
N THR A 19 6.84 2.48 5.27
CA THR A 19 5.88 1.49 4.77
C THR A 19 4.48 1.91 5.16
N LEU A 20 3.64 2.15 4.15
CA LEU A 20 2.24 2.52 4.34
C LEU A 20 1.34 1.36 3.94
N MET A 21 0.30 1.13 4.73
CA MET A 21 -0.67 0.07 4.51
C MET A 21 -2.08 0.58 4.70
N SER A 22 -3.03 -0.04 4.02
CA SER A 22 -4.43 -0.02 4.39
C SER A 22 -4.99 -1.43 4.36
N ARG A 23 -5.81 -1.80 5.34
CA ARG A 23 -6.53 -3.08 5.31
C ARG A 23 -7.55 -3.05 4.19
N GLY A 24 -7.63 -4.12 3.40
CA GLY A 24 -8.42 -4.21 2.17
C GLY A 24 -7.57 -4.15 0.90
N HIS A 25 -8.04 -4.80 -0.17
CA HIS A 25 -7.53 -4.62 -1.52
C HIS A 25 -8.27 -3.43 -2.16
N HIS A 26 -7.64 -2.26 -2.07
CA HIS A 26 -8.17 -0.98 -2.56
C HIS A 26 -7.63 -0.69 -3.96
N ASP A 27 -8.32 0.15 -4.70
CA ASP A 27 -7.76 0.67 -5.95
C ASP A 27 -6.43 1.40 -5.69
N PRO A 28 -5.34 1.10 -6.43
CA PRO A 28 -4.03 1.72 -6.21
C PRO A 28 -4.03 3.24 -6.31
N GLU A 29 -4.80 3.81 -7.25
CA GLU A 29 -4.87 5.27 -7.41
C GLU A 29 -5.62 5.91 -6.25
N ALA A 30 -6.75 5.33 -5.83
CA ALA A 30 -7.50 5.77 -4.67
C ALA A 30 -6.65 5.71 -3.38
N PHE A 31 -5.88 4.62 -3.22
CA PHE A 31 -4.93 4.46 -2.13
C PHE A 31 -3.86 5.55 -2.14
N MET A 32 -3.17 5.75 -3.28
CA MET A 32 -2.12 6.77 -3.39
C MET A 32 -2.66 8.19 -3.21
N ARG A 33 -3.87 8.47 -3.70
CA ARG A 33 -4.53 9.76 -3.45
C ARG A 33 -4.78 9.98 -1.97
N GLN A 34 -5.23 8.96 -1.23
CA GLN A 34 -5.43 9.08 0.22
C GLN A 34 -4.11 9.25 0.96
N VAL A 35 -3.07 8.51 0.57
CA VAL A 35 -1.71 8.66 1.13
C VAL A 35 -1.24 10.12 1.04
N ARG A 36 -1.43 10.77 -0.11
CA ARG A 36 -1.08 12.19 -0.27
C ARG A 36 -2.01 13.11 0.53
N ALA A 37 -3.30 12.82 0.59
CA ALA A 37 -4.26 13.57 1.39
C ALA A 37 -3.96 13.52 2.90
N ASP A 38 -3.40 12.42 3.38
CA ASP A 38 -2.98 12.21 4.77
C ASP A 38 -1.62 12.88 5.09
N GLY A 39 -0.99 13.53 4.11
CA GLY A 39 0.23 14.32 4.29
C GLY A 39 1.54 13.54 4.13
N TYR A 40 1.50 12.31 3.62
CA TYR A 40 2.72 11.55 3.33
C TYR A 40 3.31 12.00 1.99
N GLU A 41 4.44 12.71 2.01
CA GLU A 41 5.07 13.30 0.82
C GLU A 41 6.29 12.54 0.29
N TRP A 42 6.75 11.52 1.01
CA TRP A 42 7.93 10.75 0.59
C TRP A 42 7.67 9.95 -0.71
N PRO A 43 8.73 9.65 -1.48
CA PRO A 43 8.61 8.89 -2.72
C PRO A 43 8.25 7.44 -2.42
N LEU A 44 7.19 6.95 -3.05
CA LEU A 44 6.60 5.63 -2.80
C LEU A 44 6.56 4.84 -4.08
N GLY A 45 6.76 3.53 -3.99
CA GLY A 45 6.56 2.61 -5.10
C GLY A 45 5.08 2.34 -5.38
N MET A 46 4.83 1.56 -6.44
CA MET A 46 3.47 1.11 -6.79
C MET A 46 2.84 0.30 -5.64
N PRO A 47 1.61 0.62 -5.20
CA PRO A 47 0.90 -0.18 -4.20
C PRO A 47 0.68 -1.62 -4.67
N LYS A 48 0.82 -2.57 -3.75
CA LYS A 48 0.60 -4.00 -4.00
C LYS A 48 -0.55 -4.53 -3.15
N HIS A 49 -1.34 -5.41 -3.75
CA HIS A 49 -2.32 -6.22 -3.02
C HIS A 49 -1.65 -7.44 -2.45
N ILE A 50 -1.65 -7.55 -1.13
CA ILE A 50 -1.05 -8.64 -0.38
C ILE A 50 -2.03 -9.16 0.66
N TRP A 51 -1.69 -10.30 1.26
CA TRP A 51 -2.39 -10.84 2.42
C TRP A 51 -1.45 -10.80 3.60
N LEU A 52 -1.92 -10.22 4.71
CA LEU A 52 -1.14 -10.07 5.93
C LEU A 52 -1.85 -10.78 7.08
N ARG A 53 -1.09 -11.11 8.13
CA ARG A 53 -1.63 -11.49 9.44
C ARG A 53 -0.86 -10.77 10.54
N CYS A 54 -1.56 -10.47 11.63
CA CYS A 54 -0.93 -9.92 12.83
C CYS A 54 -0.36 -11.05 13.68
N ILE A 55 0.88 -10.93 14.12
CA ILE A 55 1.48 -11.80 15.12
C ILE A 55 1.99 -10.97 16.31
N PRO A 56 1.93 -11.50 17.54
CA PRO A 56 2.55 -10.84 18.69
C PRO A 56 4.07 -10.81 18.47
N PRO A 57 4.71 -9.65 18.63
CA PRO A 57 6.15 -9.55 18.53
C PRO A 57 6.83 -10.14 19.78
N PRO A 58 8.06 -10.63 19.66
CA PRO A 58 8.82 -11.19 20.78
C PRO A 58 9.37 -10.14 21.77
N ASP A 59 9.36 -8.85 21.42
CA ASP A 59 10.22 -7.81 21.99
C ASP A 59 9.51 -6.49 22.39
N GLY A 60 8.23 -6.56 22.79
CA GLY A 60 7.55 -5.41 23.42
C GLY A 60 6.94 -4.38 22.44
N TYR A 61 7.08 -4.60 21.13
CA TYR A 61 6.28 -3.88 20.13
C TYR A 61 4.78 -4.25 20.25
N VAL A 62 3.92 -3.45 19.64
CA VAL A 62 2.46 -3.65 19.75
C VAL A 62 1.98 -4.76 18.80
N THR A 63 2.50 -4.86 17.57
CA THR A 63 2.07 -5.86 16.56
C THR A 63 3.07 -5.98 15.41
N TRP A 64 3.37 -7.21 14.95
CA TRP A 64 4.06 -7.44 13.67
C TRP A 64 3.08 -7.87 12.58
N TYR A 65 3.26 -7.30 11.39
CA TYR A 65 2.55 -7.70 10.18
C TYR A 65 3.43 -8.62 9.35
N VAL A 66 2.98 -9.84 9.11
CA VAL A 66 3.70 -10.80 8.26
C VAL A 66 2.84 -11.22 7.08
N GLU A 67 3.47 -11.44 5.93
CA GLU A 67 2.80 -11.98 4.76
C GLU A 67 2.16 -13.35 5.08
N ALA A 68 0.97 -13.54 4.52
CA ALA A 68 0.16 -14.72 4.69
C ALA A 68 -0.42 -15.14 3.34
N THR A 69 -0.93 -16.36 3.27
CA THR A 69 -1.72 -16.83 2.12
C THR A 69 -3.18 -16.41 2.29
N GLU A 70 -3.85 -16.14 1.18
CA GLU A 70 -5.30 -15.97 1.15
C GLU A 70 -6.02 -17.14 1.87
N GLY A 71 -6.99 -16.81 2.71
CA GLY A 71 -7.77 -17.80 3.46
C GLY A 71 -7.05 -18.46 4.63
N ALA A 72 -5.76 -18.19 4.86
CA ALA A 72 -5.06 -18.66 6.04
C ALA A 72 -5.68 -18.07 7.33
N ARG A 73 -5.61 -18.81 8.44
CA ARG A 73 -6.19 -18.37 9.72
C ARG A 73 -5.59 -17.04 10.15
N GLY A 74 -6.45 -16.03 10.35
CA GLY A 74 -6.05 -14.69 10.76
C GLY A 74 -5.51 -13.81 9.63
N ALA A 75 -5.48 -14.31 8.39
CA ALA A 75 -5.10 -13.51 7.24
C ALA A 75 -6.19 -12.47 6.90
N PHE A 76 -5.77 -11.30 6.46
CA PHE A 76 -6.61 -10.24 5.94
C PHE A 76 -5.98 -9.64 4.68
N PRO A 77 -6.81 -9.17 3.72
CA PRO A 77 -6.30 -8.48 2.54
C PRO A 77 -5.73 -7.13 2.95
N ALA A 78 -4.66 -6.67 2.29
CA ALA A 78 -4.07 -5.36 2.52
C ALA A 78 -3.53 -4.78 1.20
N THR A 79 -3.56 -3.45 1.12
CA THR A 79 -2.88 -2.67 0.09
C THR A 79 -1.69 -2.01 0.75
N GLN A 80 -0.48 -2.28 0.28
CA GLN A 80 0.75 -1.80 0.89
C GLN A 80 1.69 -1.20 -0.15
N CYS A 81 2.39 -0.13 0.23
CA CYS A 81 3.50 0.43 -0.52
C CYS A 81 4.68 0.71 0.41
N TRP A 82 5.87 0.79 -0.19
CA TRP A 82 7.13 1.07 0.48
C TRP A 82 7.82 2.24 -0.20
N GLU A 83 8.78 2.84 0.49
CA GLU A 83 9.69 3.79 -0.12
C GLU A 83 10.31 3.23 -1.39
N SER A 84 10.39 4.10 -2.39
CA SER A 84 11.03 3.81 -3.66
C SER A 84 11.70 5.06 -4.20
N GLN A 85 12.60 4.91 -5.17
CA GLN A 85 13.38 6.03 -5.70
C GLN A 85 13.42 6.03 -7.23
N GLY A 86 13.61 7.22 -7.80
CA GLY A 86 13.77 7.40 -9.24
C GLY A 86 12.59 6.88 -10.07
N SER A 87 12.90 6.07 -11.08
CA SER A 87 11.92 5.51 -12.03
C SER A 87 10.97 4.47 -11.44
N GLU A 88 11.23 4.00 -10.21
CA GLU A 88 10.41 2.99 -9.53
C GLU A 88 9.29 3.61 -8.68
N THR A 89 9.29 4.95 -8.56
CA THR A 89 8.23 5.68 -7.86
C THR A 89 6.90 5.58 -8.61
N TYR A 90 5.80 5.57 -7.86
CA TYR A 90 4.44 5.54 -8.37
C TYR A 90 4.21 6.64 -9.42
N GLU A 91 4.60 7.88 -9.10
CA GLU A 91 4.45 9.01 -10.01
C GLU A 91 5.24 8.83 -11.32
N ALA A 92 6.47 8.31 -11.24
CA ALA A 92 7.29 8.05 -12.44
C ALA A 92 6.69 6.92 -13.30
N ILE A 93 6.19 5.85 -12.68
CA ILE A 93 5.53 4.74 -13.37
C ILE A 93 4.25 5.23 -14.07
N MET A 94 3.42 6.01 -13.37
CA MET A 94 2.19 6.55 -13.95
C MET A 94 2.46 7.52 -15.09
N ALA A 95 3.47 8.39 -14.96
CA ALA A 95 3.90 9.28 -16.02
C ALA A 95 4.42 8.54 -17.27
N ALA A 96 5.12 7.41 -17.07
CA ALA A 96 5.61 6.58 -18.17
C ALA A 96 4.48 5.77 -18.86
N THR A 97 3.39 5.49 -18.14
CA THR A 97 2.26 4.67 -18.62
C THR A 97 1.21 5.48 -19.37
N GLN A 98 1.19 6.82 -19.20
CA GLN A 98 0.27 7.67 -19.96
C GLN A 98 0.64 7.70 -21.46
N PRO A 99 -0.31 7.43 -22.37
CA PRO A 99 -0.05 7.53 -23.79
C PRO A 99 0.27 8.99 -24.13
N LYS A 100 1.41 9.22 -24.80
CA LYS A 100 1.75 10.53 -25.36
C LYS A 100 0.71 10.86 -26.43
N GLU A 101 -0.20 11.79 -26.15
CA GLU A 101 -1.09 12.33 -27.18
C GLU A 101 -0.24 12.86 -28.34
N PRO A 102 -0.52 12.45 -29.59
CA PRO A 102 0.23 12.97 -30.73
C PRO A 102 -0.06 14.47 -30.86
N PRO A 103 0.97 15.29 -31.16
CA PRO A 103 0.75 16.71 -31.38
C PRO A 103 -0.26 16.89 -32.52
N HIS A 104 -1.36 17.59 -32.25
CA HIS A 104 -2.27 18.05 -33.31
C HIS A 104 -1.44 18.91 -34.29
N ALA A 105 -1.38 18.44 -35.53
CA ALA A 105 -0.76 19.11 -36.67
C ALA A 105 -1.66 20.22 -37.21
#